data_AF-A0A392Q0X8-F1
#
_entry.id   AF-A0A392Q0X8-F1
#
_cell.length_a   1.000
_cell.length_b   1.000
_cell.length_c   1.000
_cell.angle_alpha   90.00
_cell.angle_beta   90.00
_cell.angle_gamma   90.00
#
_symmetry.space_group_name_H-M   'P 1'
#
loop_
_entity.id
_entity.type
_entity.pdbx_description
1 polymer ?
#
loop_
_entity_poly.entity_id
_entity_poly.type
_entity_poly.pdbx_seq_one_letter_code
_entity_poly.pdbx_strand_id
1 'polypeptide(L)' 'HPGNIAVDDVNGGRLIFYDFGMMGSISPNIREGLLETFYGVYEKDPDKVLQSMIQMGVLVPTGDMTAVRRTAQFFLNR' A
#
# COMPACT_ATOMS: atom_id res chain seq x y z
N HIS A 1 5.18 -14.32 0.89
CA HIS A 1 4.29 -15.49 1.03
C HIS A 1 4.48 -16.09 2.42
N PRO A 2 3.42 -16.50 3.16
CA PRO A 2 3.56 -16.99 4.54
C PRO A 2 4.50 -18.18 4.68
N GLY A 3 4.59 -19.07 3.69
CA GLY A 3 5.50 -20.23 3.72
C GLY A 3 7.00 -19.91 3.70
N ASN A 4 7.39 -18.64 3.54
CA ASN A 4 8.79 -18.22 3.53
C ASN A 4 9.27 -17.70 4.90
N ILE A 5 8.40 -17.73 5.91
CA ILE A 5 8.68 -17.24 7.26
C ILE A 5 8.31 -18.35 8.26
N ALA A 6 9.21 -18.61 9.22
CA ALA A 6 8.94 -19.46 10.38
C ALA A 6 9.32 -18.75 11.68
N VAL A 7 8.82 -19.29 12.80
CA VAL A 7 9.17 -18.83 14.15
C VAL A 7 10.03 -19.91 14.80
N ASP A 8 11.20 -19.50 15.31
CA ASP A 8 12.06 -20.34 16.13
C ASP A 8 11.54 -20.38 17.56
N ASP A 9 10.94 -21.50 17.96
CA ASP A 9 10.40 -21.74 19.29
C ASP A 9 11.47 -22.06 20.34
N VAL A 10 12.69 -22.43 19.91
CA VAL A 10 13.79 -22.82 20.79
C VAL A 10 14.57 -21.62 21.34
N ASN A 11 14.60 -20.48 20.61
CA ASN A 11 15.38 -19.30 20.98
C ASN A 11 14.55 -18.01 21.13
N GLY A 12 13.34 -18.11 21.69
CA GLY A 12 12.56 -16.93 22.07
C GLY A 12 11.80 -16.25 20.92
N GLY A 13 11.40 -17.00 19.89
CA GLY A 13 10.44 -16.52 18.89
C GLY A 13 11.05 -15.73 17.73
N ARG A 14 12.29 -16.02 17.35
CA ARG A 14 12.95 -15.34 16.23
C ARG A 14 12.27 -15.69 14.91
N LEU A 15 12.18 -14.71 13.99
CA LEU A 15 11.69 -14.96 12.63
C LEU A 15 12.82 -15.51 11.75
N ILE A 16 12.57 -16.64 11.10
CA ILE A 16 13.46 -17.25 10.10
C ILE A 16 12.89 -16.96 8.71
N PHE A 17 13.70 -16.39 7.83
CA PHE A 17 13.32 -16.08 6.45
C PHE A 17 14.06 -17.03 5.49
N TYR A 18 13.33 -17.80 4.68
CA TYR A 18 13.92 -18.82 3.80
C TYR A 18 14.17 -18.35 2.37
N ASP A 19 13.42 -17.36 1.89
CA ASP A 19 13.36 -17.00 0.48
C ASP A 19 13.43 -15.48 0.28
N PHE A 20 14.37 -15.07 -0.57
CA PHE A 20 14.66 -13.70 -0.97
C PHE A 20 14.60 -13.51 -2.50
N GLY A 21 14.06 -14.48 -3.24
CA GLY A 21 14.06 -14.49 -4.71
C GLY A 21 13.21 -13.38 -5.36
N MET A 22 12.28 -12.78 -4.61
CA MET A 22 11.44 -11.64 -5.04
C MET A 22 11.83 -10.32 -4.36
N MET A 23 13.07 -10.19 -3.89
CA MET A 23 13.56 -8.93 -3.33
C MET A 23 13.67 -7.86 -4.41
N GLY A 24 13.24 -6.65 -4.07
CA GLY A 24 13.37 -5.47 -4.91
C GLY A 24 13.55 -4.22 -4.05
N SER A 25 13.96 -3.12 -4.67
CA SER A 25 14.02 -1.81 -4.00
C SER A 25 12.74 -1.03 -4.25
N ILE A 26 12.28 -0.33 -3.22
CA ILE A 26 11.18 0.63 -3.33
C ILE A 26 11.79 2.00 -3.57
N SER A 27 11.44 2.63 -4.69
CA SER A 27 11.87 3.99 -5.00
C SER A 27 11.26 5.01 -4.02
N PRO A 28 11.93 6.15 -3.78
CA PRO A 28 11.43 7.15 -2.83
C PRO A 28 10.00 7.64 -3.10
N ASN A 29 9.62 7.82 -4.36
CA ASN A 29 8.27 8.25 -4.76
C ASN A 29 7.19 7.21 -4.39
N ILE A 30 7.49 5.92 -4.51
CA ILE A 30 6.55 4.86 -4.11
C ILE A 30 6.44 4.81 -2.58
N ARG A 31 7.56 4.95 -1.87
CA ARG A 31 7.55 5.00 -0.40
C ARG A 31 6.71 6.16 0.12
N GLU A 32 6.88 7.35 -0.44
CA GLU A 32 6.11 8.54 -0.08
C GLU A 32 4.63 8.36 -0.42
N GLY A 33 4.30 7.91 -1.64
CA GLY A 33 2.92 7.64 -2.03
C GLY A 33 2.23 6.59 -1.17
N LEU A 34 2.95 5.56 -0.68
CA LEU A 34 2.40 4.59 0.27
C LEU A 34 2.03 5.23 1.61
N LEU A 35 2.88 6.13 2.12
CA LEU A 35 2.59 6.89 3.35
C LEU A 35 1.41 7.84 3.18
N GLU A 36 1.35 8.57 2.07
CA GLU A 36 0.23 9.46 1.76
C GLU A 36 -1.08 8.69 1.59
N THR A 37 -1.04 7.51 0.97
CA THR A 37 -2.21 6.62 0.89
C THR A 37 -2.67 6.20 2.27
N PHE A 38 -1.75 5.82 3.16
CA PHE A 38 -2.08 5.45 4.54
C PHE A 38 -2.78 6.59 5.29
N TYR A 39 -2.24 7.82 5.21
CA TYR A 39 -2.87 8.98 5.83
C TYR A 39 -4.21 9.32 5.20
N GLY A 40 -4.35 9.26 3.87
CA GLY A 40 -5.62 9.47 3.19
C GLY A 40 -6.70 8.47 3.62
N VAL A 41 -6.32 7.21 3.85
CA VAL A 41 -7.24 6.20 4.41
C VAL A 41 -7.61 6.54 5.85
N TYR A 42 -6.62 6.86 6.69
CA TYR A 42 -6.83 7.21 8.10
C TYR A 42 -7.73 8.43 8.27
N GLU A 43 -7.56 9.45 7.43
CA GLU A 43 -8.32 10.70 7.42
C GLU A 43 -9.67 10.58 6.69
N LYS A 44 -9.94 9.43 6.05
CA LYS A 44 -11.10 9.20 5.17
C LYS A 44 -11.19 10.22 4.02
N ASP A 45 -10.04 10.64 3.50
CA ASP A 45 -9.92 11.57 2.38
C ASP A 45 -9.72 10.80 1.05
N PRO A 46 -10.77 10.67 0.21
CA PRO A 46 -10.64 9.99 -1.07
C PRO A 46 -9.74 10.73 -2.06
N ASP A 47 -9.62 12.06 -1.96
CA ASP A 47 -8.78 12.82 -2.88
C ASP A 47 -7.31 12.53 -2.60
N LYS A 48 -6.92 12.53 -1.32
CA LYS A 48 -5.55 12.19 -0.92
C LYS A 48 -5.16 10.79 -1.38
N VAL A 49 -6.07 9.81 -1.26
CA VAL A 49 -5.87 8.45 -1.77
C VAL A 49 -5.74 8.40 -3.30
N LEU A 50 -6.57 9.13 -4.04
CA LEU A 50 -6.48 9.16 -5.49
C LEU A 50 -5.19 9.82 -5.97
N GLN A 51 -4.80 10.94 -5.35
CA GLN A 51 -3.56 11.65 -5.70
C GLN A 51 -2.31 10.81 -5.42
N SER A 52 -2.26 10.11 -4.28
CA SER A 52 -1.14 9.22 -3.97
C SER A 52 -1.05 8.03 -4.94
N MET A 53 -2.18 7.49 -5.39
CA MET A 53 -2.20 6.45 -6.42
C MET A 53 -1.71 6.95 -7.78
N ILE A 54 -2.02 8.19 -8.15
CA ILE A 54 -1.50 8.83 -9.37
C ILE A 54 0.01 9.06 -9.25
N GLN A 55 0.48 9.57 -8.11
CA GLN A 55 1.90 9.77 -7.83
C GLN A 55 2.71 8.47 -7.95
N MET A 56 2.13 7.35 -7.50
CA MET A 56 2.74 6.03 -7.60
C MET A 56 2.62 5.39 -9.00
N GLY A 57 1.89 6.02 -9.92
CA GLY A 57 1.63 5.47 -11.26
C GLY A 57 0.66 4.27 -11.27
N VAL A 58 0.00 4.00 -10.14
CA VAL A 58 -1.02 2.93 -10.01
C VAL A 58 -2.31 3.34 -10.72
N LEU A 59 -2.65 4.63 -10.66
CA LEU A 59 -3.84 5.20 -11.28
C LEU A 59 -3.42 6.19 -12.38
N VAL A 60 -3.91 5.97 -13.59
CA VAL A 60 -3.72 6.91 -14.69
C VAL A 60 -4.88 7.91 -14.68
N PRO A 61 -4.63 9.23 -14.56
CA PRO A 61 -5.69 10.22 -14.57
C PRO A 61 -6.37 10.27 -15.94
N THR A 62 -7.70 10.17 -15.95
CA THR A 62 -8.56 10.33 -17.13
C THR A 62 -9.39 11.60 -17.02
N GLY A 63 -10.16 11.93 -18.06
CA GLY A 63 -11.00 13.14 -18.08
C GLY A 63 -12.05 13.20 -16.96
N ASP A 64 -12.73 12.09 -16.68
CA ASP A 64 -13.68 11.98 -15.56
C ASP A 64 -13.18 10.97 -14.53
N MET A 65 -12.93 11.46 -13.31
CA MET A 65 -12.49 10.65 -12.16
C MET A 65 -13.61 10.47 -11.12
N THR A 66 -14.83 10.95 -11.39
CA THR A 66 -15.94 11.00 -10.43
C THR A 66 -16.33 9.60 -9.95
N ALA A 67 -16.38 8.63 -10.87
CA ALA A 67 -16.68 7.25 -10.52
C ALA A 67 -15.62 6.65 -9.59
N VAL A 68 -14.34 6.84 -9.91
CA VAL A 68 -13.19 6.35 -9.12
C VAL A 68 -13.20 6.96 -7.73
N ARG A 69 -13.41 8.28 -7.64
CA ARG A 69 -13.52 9.00 -6.36
C ARG A 69 -14.68 8.48 -5.52
N ARG A 70 -15.86 8.25 -6.12
CA ARG A 70 -17.03 7.70 -5.42
C ARG A 70 -16.74 6.30 -4.88
N THR A 71 -16.06 5.47 -5.65
CA THR A 71 -15.63 4.14 -5.20
C THR A 71 -14.66 4.23 -4.03
N ALA A 72 -13.65 5.10 -4.10
CA ALA A 72 -12.74 5.33 -2.96
C ALA A 72 -13.51 5.80 -1.71
N GLN A 73 -14.37 6.80 -1.85
CA GLN A 73 -15.20 7.31 -0.74
C GLN A 73 -16.06 6.21 -0.12
N PHE A 74 -16.65 5.32 -0.93
CA PHE A 74 -17.45 4.20 -0.44
C PHE A 74 -16.64 3.25 0.43
N PHE A 75 -15.40 2.92 0.03
CA PHE A 75 -14.52 2.05 0.83
C PHE A 75 -14.01 2.73 2.10
N LEU A 76 -13.75 4.05 2.05
CA LEU A 76 -13.28 4.82 3.22
C LEU A 76 -14.36 5.05 4.28
N ASN A 77 -15.63 5.00 3.90
CA ASN A 77 -16.76 5.18 4.80
C ASN A 77 -17.22 3.90 5.50
N ARG A 78 -16.63 2.74 5.18
CA ARG A 78 -16.92 1.48 5.86
C ARG A 78 -16.15 1.30 7.16
#